data_AF-A0A426Y0K7-F1
#
_entry.id   AF-A0A426Y0K7-F1
#
_cell.length_a   1.000
_cell.length_b   1.000
_cell.length_c   1.000
_cell.angle_alpha   90.00
_cell.angle_beta   90.00
_cell.angle_gamma   90.00
#
_symmetry.space_group_name_H-M   'P 1'
#
loop_
_entity.id
_entity.type
_entity.pdbx_description
1 polymer ?
#
loop_
_entity_poly.entity_id
_entity_poly.type
_entity_poly.pdbx_seq_one_letter_code
_entity_poly.pdbx_strand_id
1 'polypeptide(L)'
;MRRFFVDDVPIRRYARKMEATFPDRPMWVYGSIWDASSWATENGKYKADYRFQPFVARFTDFKITGCSAYAPSSCRPVPASPSGYGLSARQYAAMQWAQRNHMVYDYCYDYSRDHSLTPEC
;
A
#
# COMPACT_ATOMS: atom_id res chain seq x y z
N MET A 1 -9.80 3.64 -6.89
CA MET A 1 -9.23 3.50 -5.53
C MET A 1 -8.05 2.54 -5.55
N ARG A 2 -7.07 2.73 -4.66
CA ARG A 2 -5.99 1.76 -4.41
C ARG A 2 -6.25 1.07 -3.08
N ARG A 3 -5.88 -0.20 -2.99
CA ARG A 3 -6.14 -1.08 -1.83
C ARG A 3 -4.87 -1.85 -1.54
N PHE A 4 -4.56 -2.05 -0.26
CA PHE A 4 -3.38 -2.74 0.20
C PHE A 4 -3.82 -3.91 1.09
N PHE A 5 -3.23 -5.08 0.88
CA PHE A 5 -3.64 -6.33 1.52
C PHE A 5 -2.45 -7.07 2.14
N VAL A 6 -2.72 -7.79 3.22
CA VAL A 6 -1.87 -8.83 3.81
C VAL A 6 -2.77 -10.04 4.03
N ASP A 7 -2.42 -11.20 3.49
CA ASP A 7 -3.22 -12.43 3.60
C ASP A 7 -4.72 -12.23 3.30
N ASP A 8 -5.02 -11.53 2.20
CA ASP A 8 -6.38 -11.14 1.77
C ASP A 8 -7.14 -10.19 2.73
N VAL A 9 -6.53 -9.77 3.84
CA VAL A 9 -7.05 -8.75 4.75
C VAL A 9 -6.66 -7.36 4.23
N PRO A 10 -7.64 -6.49 3.88
CA PRO A 10 -7.33 -5.12 3.52
C PRO A 10 -6.80 -4.37 4.75
N ILE A 11 -5.66 -3.71 4.63
CA ILE A 11 -5.04 -2.90 5.71
C ILE A 11 -5.16 -1.39 5.45
N ARG A 12 -5.33 -1.00 4.19
CA ARG A 12 -5.51 0.40 3.79
C ARG A 12 -6.32 0.49 2.50
N ARG A 13 -7.21 1.48 2.45
CA ARG A 13 -7.92 1.92 1.25
C ARG A 13 -7.60 3.38 0.98
N TYR A 14 -7.09 3.67 -0.21
CA TYR A 14 -6.85 5.03 -0.71
C TYR A 14 -7.87 5.37 -1.78
N ALA A 15 -8.85 6.20 -1.45
CA ALA A 15 -9.92 6.58 -2.35
C ALA A 15 -9.47 7.72 -3.29
N ARG A 16 -9.95 7.73 -4.52
CA ARG A 16 -9.80 8.88 -5.41
C ARG A 16 -10.80 9.93 -4.95
N LYS A 17 -10.38 10.84 -4.05
CA LYS A 17 -11.18 11.99 -3.62
C LYS A 17 -11.00 13.17 -4.59
N MET A 18 -9.77 13.40 -5.04
CA MET A 18 -9.39 14.43 -6.01
C MET A 18 -8.44 13.83 -7.05
N GLU A 19 -8.38 14.40 -8.25
CA GLU A 19 -7.47 13.92 -9.29
C GLU A 19 -6.00 14.15 -8.92
N ALA A 20 -5.69 15.31 -8.35
CA ALA A 20 -4.31 15.69 -8.01
C ALA A 20 -3.65 14.76 -6.97
N THR A 21 -4.44 14.08 -6.13
CA THR A 21 -3.93 13.20 -5.08
C THR A 21 -3.94 11.73 -5.48
N PHE A 22 -4.45 11.36 -6.66
CA PHE A 22 -4.64 9.95 -7.02
C PHE A 22 -3.77 9.50 -8.21
N PRO A 23 -3.08 8.35 -8.12
CA PRO A 23 -2.23 7.88 -9.21
C PRO A 23 -3.05 7.29 -10.36
N ASP A 24 -3.19 8.05 -11.44
CA ASP A 24 -3.96 7.69 -12.65
C ASP A 24 -3.10 7.43 -13.90
N ARG A 25 -1.77 7.47 -13.79
CA ARG A 25 -0.87 7.10 -14.90
C ARG A 25 -0.50 5.61 -14.86
N PRO A 26 -0.13 5.00 -16.01
CA PRO A 26 0.44 3.65 -16.03
C PRO A 26 1.66 3.51 -15.10
N MET A 27 1.83 2.34 -14.50
CA MET A 27 2.89 2.06 -13.53
C MET A 27 3.55 0.71 -13.80
N TRP A 28 4.80 0.59 -13.38
CA TRP A 28 5.54 -0.68 -13.32
C TRP A 28 5.53 -1.22 -11.89
N VAL A 29 5.72 -2.54 -11.76
CA VAL A 29 5.89 -3.21 -10.46
C VAL A 29 7.39 -3.38 -10.20
N TYR A 30 7.82 -3.05 -8.99
CA TYR A 30 9.21 -3.16 -8.55
C TYR A 30 9.29 -3.92 -7.23
N GLY A 31 10.42 -4.61 -7.00
CA GLY A 31 10.78 -5.20 -5.72
C GLY A 31 12.29 -5.09 -5.53
N SER A 32 12.73 -4.72 -4.33
CA SER A 32 14.14 -4.47 -4.04
C SER A 32 14.45 -4.72 -2.57
N ILE A 33 15.65 -5.24 -2.29
CA ILE A 33 16.28 -5.20 -0.97
C ILE A 33 17.44 -4.19 -1.04
N TRP A 34 17.46 -3.20 -0.16
CA TRP A 34 18.45 -2.12 -0.20
C TRP A 34 18.68 -1.53 1.20
N ASP A 35 19.81 -0.85 1.39
CA ASP A 35 20.16 -0.20 2.66
C ASP A 35 19.53 1.20 2.77
N ALA A 36 18.59 1.34 3.69
CA ALA A 36 17.87 2.56 4.02
C ALA A 36 18.18 3.06 5.45
N SER A 37 19.39 2.83 5.94
CA SER A 37 19.83 3.14 7.32
C SER A 37 19.59 4.58 7.77
N SER A 38 19.40 5.53 6.85
CA SER A 38 19.11 6.92 7.20
C SER A 38 17.72 7.14 7.81
N TRP A 39 16.78 6.20 7.63
CA TRP A 39 15.40 6.38 8.12
C TRP A 39 14.65 5.09 8.53
N ALA A 40 15.04 3.91 8.04
CA ALA A 40 14.21 2.71 8.09
C ALA A 40 13.83 2.21 9.50
N THR A 41 14.80 2.19 10.43
CA THR A 41 14.58 1.63 11.78
C THR A 41 14.69 2.73 12.83
N GLU A 42 13.57 3.01 13.52
CA GLU A 42 13.49 4.03 14.58
C GLU A 42 14.01 5.40 14.11
N ASN A 43 13.52 5.86 12.95
CA ASN A 43 13.95 7.11 12.30
C ASN A 43 15.47 7.17 12.05
N GLY A 44 16.11 6.04 11.75
CA GLY A 44 17.54 5.94 11.45
C GLY A 44 18.44 5.78 12.69
N LYS A 45 17.85 5.60 13.89
CA LYS A 45 18.59 5.35 15.13
C LYS A 45 19.41 4.05 15.06
N TYR A 46 18.85 3.00 14.46
CA TYR A 46 19.53 1.71 14.29
C TYR A 46 19.87 1.50 12.81
N LYS A 47 21.16 1.37 12.50
CA LYS A 47 21.68 1.21 11.13
C LYS A 47 21.90 -0.27 10.78
N ALA A 48 21.97 -0.56 9.48
CA ALA A 48 22.29 -1.90 9.00
C ALA A 48 23.67 -2.34 9.52
N ASP A 49 23.70 -3.49 10.19
CA ASP A 49 24.93 -4.09 10.68
C ASP A 49 25.33 -5.24 9.75
N TYR A 50 26.26 -4.94 8.86
CA TYR A 50 26.73 -5.86 7.82
C TYR A 50 27.48 -7.09 8.36
N ARG A 51 27.77 -7.17 9.66
CA ARG A 51 28.24 -8.41 10.29
C ARG A 51 27.19 -9.52 10.24
N PHE A 52 25.91 -9.18 10.11
CA PHE A 52 24.79 -10.12 9.98
C PHE A 52 24.42 -10.46 8.54
N GLN A 53 25.26 -10.10 7.57
CA GLN A 53 25.02 -10.42 6.16
C GLN A 53 25.09 -11.94 5.91
N PRO A 54 24.40 -12.47 4.87
CA PRO A 54 23.58 -11.75 3.89
C PRO A 54 22.16 -11.43 4.38
N PHE A 55 21.64 -10.26 3.99
CA PHE A 55 20.22 -9.95 4.10
C PHE A 55 19.50 -10.50 2.87
N VAL A 56 18.55 -11.41 3.05
CA VAL A 56 17.90 -12.13 1.94
C VAL A 56 16.39 -11.99 2.03
N ALA A 57 15.78 -11.45 0.97
CA ALA A 57 14.33 -11.47 0.75
C ALA A 57 13.99 -12.52 -0.31
N ARG A 58 12.99 -13.37 -0.05
CA ARG A 58 12.50 -14.37 -1.00
C ARG A 58 11.09 -14.00 -1.44
N PHE A 59 10.85 -14.03 -2.75
CA PHE A 59 9.55 -13.75 -3.36
C PHE A 59 9.12 -14.96 -4.18
N THR A 60 7.87 -15.37 -4.01
CA THR A 60 7.25 -16.50 -4.72
C THR A 60 5.80 -16.14 -5.04
N ASP A 61 5.14 -16.96 -5.86
CA ASP A 61 3.71 -16.88 -6.13
C ASP A 61 3.26 -15.50 -6.64
N PHE A 62 4.01 -14.95 -7.59
CA PHE A 62 3.72 -13.65 -8.20
C PHE A 62 2.32 -13.64 -8.84
N LYS A 63 1.43 -12.80 -8.31
CA LYS A 63 0.09 -12.55 -8.86
C LYS A 63 0.06 -11.19 -9.54
N ILE A 64 0.22 -11.18 -10.86
CA ILE A 64 0.12 -9.97 -11.69
C ILE A 64 -1.15 -10.06 -12.51
N THR A 65 -2.21 -9.44 -12.00
CA THR A 65 -3.54 -9.46 -12.61
C THR A 65 -4.07 -8.04 -12.73
N GLY A 66 -4.60 -7.68 -13.90
CA GLY A 66 -5.14 -6.35 -14.17
C GLY A 66 -4.96 -5.95 -15.63
N CYS A 67 -5.20 -4.68 -15.92
CA CYS A 67 -5.02 -4.12 -17.26
C CYS A 67 -3.63 -3.52 -17.40
N SER A 68 -2.88 -3.94 -18.42
CA SER A 68 -1.66 -3.27 -18.84
C SER A 68 -1.98 -1.93 -19.52
N ALA A 69 -0.96 -1.08 -19.70
CA ALA A 69 -1.10 0.19 -20.41
C ALA A 69 -1.59 0.05 -21.86
N TYR A 70 -1.39 -1.13 -22.46
CA TYR A 70 -1.73 -1.45 -23.84
C TYR A 70 -2.94 -2.40 -23.94
N ALA A 71 -3.63 -2.64 -22.83
CA ALA A 71 -4.79 -3.53 -22.81
C ALA A 71 -5.95 -2.94 -23.64
N PRO A 72 -6.78 -3.79 -24.26
CA PRO A 72 -7.96 -3.33 -24.97
C PRO A 72 -8.95 -2.64 -24.02
N SER A 73 -9.82 -1.79 -24.56
CA SER A 73 -10.85 -1.05 -23.78
C SER A 73 -11.86 -1.97 -23.06
N SER A 74 -11.95 -3.24 -23.47
CA SER A 74 -12.75 -4.28 -22.82
C SER A 74 -12.12 -4.77 -21.50
N CYS A 75 -10.82 -4.54 -21.29
CA CYS A 75 -10.16 -4.95 -20.05
C CYS A 75 -10.81 -4.26 -18.84
N ARG A 76 -11.00 -5.04 -17.78
CA ARG A 76 -11.56 -4.56 -16.51
C ARG A 76 -10.55 -4.75 -15.38
N PRO A 77 -10.47 -3.81 -14.43
CA PRO A 77 -9.69 -4.00 -13.22
C PRO A 77 -10.12 -5.26 -12.46
N VAL A 78 -9.21 -5.83 -11.69
CA VAL A 78 -9.54 -6.99 -10.85
C VAL A 78 -10.51 -6.57 -9.73
N PRO A 79 -11.66 -7.26 -9.58
CA PRO A 79 -12.58 -7.05 -8.46
C PRO A 79 -11.86 -7.19 -7.11
N ALA A 80 -12.23 -6.40 -6.10
CA ALA A 80 -11.68 -6.59 -4.74
C ALA A 80 -12.42 -7.64 -3.93
N SER A 81 -13.65 -7.93 -4.34
CA SER A 81 -14.56 -8.75 -3.58
C SER A 81 -15.58 -9.40 -4.52
N PRO A 82 -16.28 -10.45 -4.06
CA PRO A 82 -17.42 -10.99 -4.80
C PRO A 82 -18.51 -9.94 -5.10
N SER A 83 -18.59 -8.89 -4.27
CA SER A 83 -19.47 -7.72 -4.47
C SER A 83 -18.96 -6.71 -5.50
N GLY A 84 -17.86 -7.00 -6.22
CA GLY A 84 -17.34 -6.20 -7.31
C GLY A 84 -16.12 -5.37 -6.96
N TYR A 85 -16.10 -4.11 -7.41
CA TYR A 85 -14.92 -3.26 -7.29
C TYR A 85 -14.74 -2.67 -5.88
N GLY A 86 -15.76 -2.69 -5.01
CA GLY A 86 -15.70 -2.23 -3.62
C GLY A 86 -15.09 -3.24 -2.65
N LEU A 87 -14.77 -2.79 -1.43
CA LEU A 87 -14.60 -3.70 -0.30
C LEU A 87 -15.99 -4.09 0.23
N SER A 88 -16.16 -5.36 0.60
CA SER A 88 -17.38 -5.83 1.28
C SER A 88 -17.44 -5.32 2.72
N ALA A 89 -18.61 -5.38 3.36
CA ALA A 89 -18.76 -5.00 4.77
C ALA A 89 -17.82 -5.80 5.69
N ARG A 90 -17.65 -7.10 5.43
CA ARG A 90 -16.71 -7.97 6.15
C ARG A 90 -15.26 -7.53 5.98
N GLN A 91 -14.88 -7.14 4.75
CA GLN A 91 -13.55 -6.61 4.46
C GLN A 91 -13.31 -5.27 5.17
N TYR A 92 -14.30 -4.38 5.23
CA TYR A 92 -14.20 -3.14 6.01
C TYR A 92 -14.01 -3.41 7.50
N ALA A 93 -14.76 -4.35 8.08
CA ALA A 93 -14.60 -4.72 9.48
C ALA A 93 -13.20 -5.28 9.77
N ALA A 94 -12.68 -6.14 8.88
CA ALA A 94 -11.33 -6.68 8.99
C ALA A 94 -10.26 -5.57 8.91
N MET A 95 -10.42 -4.62 7.98
CA MET A 95 -9.52 -3.46 7.88
C MET A 95 -9.55 -2.60 9.13
N GLN A 96 -10.73 -2.31 9.67
CA GLN A 96 -10.86 -1.55 10.90
C GLN A 96 -10.22 -2.28 12.09
N TRP A 97 -10.36 -3.61 12.17
CA TRP A 97 -9.67 -4.40 13.19
C TRP A 97 -8.15 -4.31 13.04
N ALA A 98 -7.63 -4.48 11.82
CA ALA A 98 -6.19 -4.39 11.56
C ALA A 98 -5.63 -3.01 11.92
N GLN A 99 -6.34 -1.94 11.52
CA GLN A 99 -5.97 -0.57 11.84
C GLN A 99 -6.00 -0.30 13.35
N ARG A 100 -7.06 -0.72 14.06
CA ARG A 100 -7.19 -0.52 15.51
C ARG A 100 -6.11 -1.23 16.33
N ASN A 101 -5.67 -2.42 15.89
CA ASN A 101 -4.76 -3.25 16.70
C ASN A 101 -3.29 -3.16 16.26
N HIS A 102 -3.00 -2.74 15.02
CA HIS A 102 -1.65 -2.83 14.45
C HIS A 102 -1.15 -1.56 13.76
N MET A 103 -1.98 -0.52 13.58
CA MET A 103 -1.51 0.73 13.00
C MET A 103 -0.76 1.56 14.03
N VAL A 104 0.53 1.79 13.78
CA VAL A 104 1.41 2.59 14.66
C VAL A 104 1.64 4.01 14.16
N TYR A 105 1.30 4.30 12.90
CA TYR A 105 1.45 5.62 12.29
C TYR A 105 0.40 5.83 11.19
N ASP A 106 -0.22 7.00 11.18
CA ASP A 106 -1.08 7.49 10.11
C ASP A 106 -0.85 8.99 9.93
N TYR A 107 -0.44 9.40 8.72
CA TYR A 107 -0.15 10.79 8.39
C TYR A 107 -1.38 11.69 8.50
N CYS A 108 -2.60 11.17 8.33
CA CYS A 108 -3.82 11.96 8.51
C CYS A 108 -4.09 12.32 9.98
N TYR A 109 -3.46 11.61 10.93
CA TYR A 109 -3.57 11.88 12.37
C TYR A 109 -2.28 12.45 12.96
N ASP A 110 -1.27 12.73 12.13
CA ASP A 110 -0.02 13.37 12.55
C ASP A 110 -0.12 14.89 12.42
N TYR A 111 -0.51 15.57 13.50
CA TYR A 111 -0.68 17.03 13.55
C TYR A 111 0.62 17.84 13.36
N SER A 112 1.78 17.19 13.30
CA SER A 112 3.03 17.87 12.94
C SER A 112 3.20 18.08 11.44
N ARG A 113 2.38 17.41 10.62
CA ARG A 113 2.37 17.52 9.16
C ARG A 113 1.48 18.69 8.72
N ASP A 114 1.87 19.31 7.61
CA ASP A 114 1.01 20.26 6.93
C ASP A 114 -0.05 19.53 6.09
N HIS A 115 -1.26 19.41 6.64
CA HIS A 115 -2.39 18.77 5.96
C HIS A 115 -2.96 19.57 4.78
N SER A 116 -2.55 20.83 4.59
CA SER A 116 -2.93 21.57 3.37
C SER A 116 -2.33 20.94 2.12
N LEU A 117 -1.21 20.20 2.26
CA LEU A 117 -0.56 19.43 1.20
C LEU A 117 -1.16 18.04 1.00
N THR A 118 -2.00 17.56 1.93
CA THR A 118 -2.65 16.24 1.89
C THR A 118 -4.16 16.35 2.11
N PRO A 119 -4.87 17.08 1.23
CA PRO A 119 -6.30 17.37 1.40
C PRO A 119 -7.20 16.14 1.21
N GLU A 120 -6.65 14.97 0.90
CA GLU A 120 -7.39 13.72 0.83
C GLU A 120 -7.60 13.04 2.19
N CYS A 121 -6.91 13.49 3.24
CA CYS A 121 -7.38 13.29 4.60
C CYS A 121 -8.76 13.98 4.69
#